data_AF-A0AA88AKA2-F1
#
_entry.id   AF-A0AA88AKA2-F1
#
_cell.length_a   1.000
_cell.length_b   1.000
_cell.length_c   1.000
_cell.angle_alpha   90.00
_cell.angle_beta   90.00
_cell.angle_gamma   90.00
#
_symmetry.space_group_name_H-M   'P 1'
#
loop_
_entity.id
_entity.type
_entity.pdbx_description
1 polymer ?
#
loop_
_entity_poly.entity_id
_entity_poly.type
_entity_poly.pdbx_seq_one_letter_code
_entity_poly.pdbx_strand_id
1 'polypeptide(L)'
;MGIARRQLKAMLRKNWLLKIRHPFITAAEILLPTVVMLLLIIVRTRVDTQIHPAQAYIREDMFVEVGKGMSPSFELVLELLWSEGEYLAFAPDTEETNTMINLLSVKFPLIKLVSRVYKDEEELEMYIRSDTYGTCGELRFFPSREK
;
A
#
# COMPACT_ATOMS: atom_id res chain seq x y z
N MET A 1 10.88 -3.99 -60.62
CA MET A 1 10.18 -4.04 -59.31
C MET A 1 9.22 -5.25 -59.12
N GLY A 2 9.29 -6.33 -59.92
CA GLY A 2 8.36 -7.47 -59.79
C GLY A 2 8.86 -8.68 -58.98
N ILE A 3 10.18 -8.86 -58.87
CA ILE A 3 10.80 -10.06 -58.29
C ILE A 3 10.74 -10.05 -56.76
N ALA A 4 11.04 -8.91 -56.12
CA ALA A 4 10.99 -8.77 -54.67
C ALA A 4 9.58 -8.98 -54.09
N ARG A 5 8.53 -8.46 -54.75
CA ARG A 5 7.12 -8.69 -54.33
C ARG A 5 6.72 -10.16 -54.46
N ARG A 6 7.19 -10.85 -55.51
CA ARG A 6 6.93 -12.29 -55.71
C ARG A 6 7.65 -13.14 -54.65
N GLN A 7 8.90 -12.80 -54.32
CA GLN A 7 9.65 -13.47 -53.26
C GLN A 7 9.02 -13.25 -51.87
N LEU A 8 8.61 -12.02 -51.54
CA LEU A 8 7.93 -11.71 -50.30
C LEU A 8 6.62 -12.51 -50.15
N LYS A 9 5.82 -12.59 -51.22
CA LYS A 9 4.57 -13.38 -51.23
C LYS A 9 4.83 -14.87 -50.99
N ALA A 10 5.91 -15.42 -51.57
CA ALA A 10 6.30 -16.81 -51.35
C ALA A 10 6.78 -17.06 -49.90
N MET A 11 7.55 -16.13 -49.33
CA MET A 11 8.02 -16.20 -47.93
C MET A 11 6.85 -16.12 -46.94
N LEU A 12 5.91 -15.20 -47.14
CA LEU A 12 4.72 -15.08 -46.29
C LEU A 12 3.84 -16.33 -46.39
N ARG A 13 3.63 -16.88 -47.59
CA ARG A 13 2.87 -18.12 -47.78
C ARG A 13 3.51 -19.33 -47.08
N LYS A 14 4.84 -19.42 -47.11
CA LYS A 14 5.59 -20.46 -46.38
C LYS A 14 5.38 -20.31 -44.87
N ASN A 15 5.57 -19.11 -44.32
CA ASN A 15 5.39 -18.86 -42.88
C ASN A 15 3.95 -19.07 -42.44
N TRP A 16 2.98 -18.74 -43.30
CA TRP A 16 1.57 -18.99 -43.08
C TRP A 16 1.25 -20.50 -43.02
N LEU A 17 1.77 -21.29 -43.97
CA LEU A 17 1.60 -22.75 -43.98
C LEU A 17 2.24 -23.41 -42.75
N LEU A 18 3.39 -22.89 -42.28
CA LEU A 18 4.05 -23.38 -41.07
C LEU A 18 3.24 -23.05 -39.80
N LYS A 19 2.63 -21.84 -39.71
CA LYS A 19 1.75 -21.49 -38.59
C LYS A 19 0.48 -22.35 -38.53
N ILE A 20 -0.16 -22.63 -39.66
CA ILE A 20 -1.35 -23.51 -39.71
C ILE A 20 -1.04 -24.94 -39.22
N ARG A 21 0.18 -25.43 -39.46
CA ARG A 21 0.58 -26.78 -39.05
C ARG A 21 0.78 -26.93 -37.54
N HIS A 22 0.95 -25.82 -36.81
CA HIS A 22 1.11 -25.81 -35.36
C HIS A 22 0.02 -24.95 -34.68
N PRO A 23 -1.25 -25.37 -34.77
CA PRO A 23 -2.38 -24.58 -34.26
C PRO A 23 -2.29 -24.36 -32.75
N PHE A 24 -1.78 -25.34 -32.00
CA PHE A 24 -1.61 -25.24 -30.55
C PHE A 24 -0.59 -24.19 -30.13
N ILE A 25 0.54 -24.07 -30.85
CA ILE A 25 1.59 -23.09 -30.54
C ILE A 25 1.08 -21.68 -30.85
N THR A 26 0.40 -21.50 -31.98
CA THR A 26 -0.18 -20.20 -32.34
C THR A 26 -1.33 -19.82 -31.40
N ALA A 27 -2.14 -20.78 -30.95
CA ALA A 27 -3.16 -20.53 -29.94
C ALA A 27 -2.55 -20.13 -28.60
N ALA A 28 -1.49 -20.80 -28.15
CA ALA A 28 -0.78 -20.44 -26.91
C ALA A 28 -0.13 -19.04 -26.99
N GLU A 29 0.43 -18.66 -28.14
CA GLU A 29 1.01 -17.32 -28.39
C GLU A 29 -0.02 -16.19 -28.20
N ILE A 30 -1.30 -16.46 -28.47
CA ILE A 30 -2.41 -15.50 -28.31
C ILE A 30 -3.07 -15.62 -26.93
N LEU A 31 -3.26 -16.84 -26.44
CA LEU A 31 -3.92 -17.11 -25.15
C LEU A 31 -3.08 -16.67 -23.95
N LEU A 32 -1.75 -16.82 -24.01
CA LEU A 32 -0.88 -16.44 -22.90
C LEU A 32 -0.97 -14.94 -22.56
N PRO A 33 -0.77 -14.00 -23.51
CA PRO A 33 -0.88 -12.57 -23.21
C PRO A 33 -2.31 -12.16 -22.82
N THR A 34 -3.34 -12.81 -23.36
CA THR A 34 -4.73 -12.51 -22.99
C THR A 34 -5.06 -12.96 -21.56
N VAL A 35 -4.62 -14.14 -21.14
CA VAL A 35 -4.77 -14.61 -19.75
C VAL A 35 -4.04 -13.69 -18.78
N VAL A 36 -2.79 -13.30 -19.10
CA VAL A 36 -2.02 -12.37 -18.26
C VAL A 36 -2.74 -11.02 -18.13
N MET A 37 -3.24 -10.46 -19.23
CA MET A 37 -4.00 -9.21 -19.19
C MET A 37 -5.27 -9.32 -18.35
N LEU A 38 -6.00 -10.43 -18.44
CA LEU A 38 -7.20 -10.66 -17.63
C LEU A 38 -6.87 -10.75 -16.14
N LEU A 39 -5.80 -11.45 -15.77
CA LEU A 39 -5.36 -11.54 -14.37
C LEU A 39 -5.01 -10.15 -13.80
N LEU A 40 -4.27 -9.34 -14.56
CA LEU A 40 -3.92 -7.97 -14.14
C LEU A 40 -5.16 -7.08 -13.97
N ILE A 41 -6.17 -7.22 -14.83
CA ILE A 41 -7.43 -6.50 -14.69
C ILE A 41 -8.15 -6.93 -13.40
N ILE A 42 -8.23 -8.24 -13.13
CA ILE A 42 -8.86 -8.75 -11.91
C ILE A 42 -8.17 -8.18 -10.67
N VAL A 43 -6.84 -8.25 -10.62
CA VAL A 43 -6.07 -7.65 -9.51
C VAL A 43 -6.36 -6.16 -9.37
N ARG A 44 -6.34 -5.41 -10.48
CA ARG A 44 -6.65 -3.98 -10.47
C ARG A 44 -8.06 -3.67 -9.98
N THR A 45 -9.06 -4.50 -10.29
CA THR A 45 -10.44 -4.30 -9.81
C THR A 45 -10.64 -4.60 -8.34
N ARG A 46 -9.73 -5.37 -7.72
CA ARG A 46 -9.76 -5.66 -6.28
C ARG A 46 -9.07 -4.59 -5.44
N VAL A 47 -8.21 -3.77 -6.06
CA VAL A 47 -7.63 -2.59 -5.42
C VAL A 47 -8.72 -1.54 -5.36
N ASP A 48 -9.13 -1.17 -4.15
CA ASP A 48 -10.11 -0.11 -3.94
C ASP A 48 -9.54 1.20 -4.49
N THR A 49 -10.07 1.65 -5.62
CA THR A 49 -9.78 2.97 -6.19
C THR A 49 -10.87 3.95 -5.80
N GLN A 50 -11.30 3.93 -4.54
CA GLN A 50 -12.09 5.02 -3.99
C GLN A 50 -11.28 6.30 -4.10
N ILE A 51 -11.62 7.10 -5.12
CA ILE A 51 -11.12 8.45 -5.26
C ILE A 51 -11.84 9.26 -4.19
N HIS A 52 -11.22 9.40 -3.03
CA HIS A 52 -11.68 10.34 -2.02
C HIS A 52 -11.66 11.73 -2.66
N PRO A 53 -12.80 12.47 -2.67
CA PRO A 53 -12.81 13.82 -3.18
C PRO A 53 -11.80 14.65 -2.39
N ALA A 54 -11.06 15.53 -3.08
CA ALA A 54 -10.15 16.46 -2.44
C ALA A 54 -10.96 17.44 -1.57
N GLN A 55 -11.25 17.03 -0.33
CA GLN A 55 -11.84 17.89 0.67
C GLN A 55 -10.73 18.70 1.30
N ALA A 56 -10.96 20.01 1.44
CA ALA A 56 -10.16 20.81 2.33
C ALA A 56 -10.31 20.21 3.74
N TYR A 57 -9.23 19.64 4.26
CA TYR A 57 -9.20 19.08 5.61
C TYR A 57 -9.50 20.16 6.67
N ILE A 58 -9.19 21.42 6.34
CA ILE A 58 -9.40 22.60 7.18
C ILE A 58 -10.86 23.05 7.09
N ARG A 59 -11.62 22.87 8.17
CA ARG A 59 -13.00 23.38 8.35
C ARG A 59 -12.98 24.75 9.05
N GLU A 60 -14.05 25.52 8.92
CA GLU A 60 -14.15 26.88 9.50
C GLU A 60 -13.93 26.92 11.02
N ASP A 61 -14.24 25.84 11.74
CA ASP A 61 -14.05 25.71 13.18
C ASP A 61 -12.72 25.02 13.57
N MET A 62 -11.85 24.72 12.59
CA MET A 62 -10.61 23.99 12.82
C MET A 62 -9.47 24.97 13.12
N PHE A 63 -8.97 24.95 14.36
CA PHE A 63 -7.77 25.69 14.74
C PHE A 63 -6.54 24.97 14.17
N VAL A 64 -6.03 25.46 13.02
CA VAL A 64 -4.81 24.95 12.41
C VAL A 64 -3.67 25.92 12.70
N GLU A 65 -2.73 25.49 13.55
CA GLU A 65 -1.47 26.21 13.73
C GLU A 65 -0.56 25.98 12.52
N VAL A 66 -0.68 26.83 11.51
CA VAL A 66 0.25 26.83 10.38
C VAL A 66 1.53 27.57 10.81
N GLY A 67 2.54 26.79 11.20
CA GLY A 67 3.95 27.17 11.14
C GLY A 67 4.31 28.47 11.86
N LYS A 68 4.28 28.46 13.20
CA LYS A 68 5.01 29.45 14.02
C LYS A 68 5.90 28.82 15.09
N GLY A 69 6.26 27.56 14.93
CA GLY A 69 7.23 26.86 15.77
C GLY A 69 8.10 25.93 14.94
N MET A 70 9.36 25.73 15.38
CA MET A 70 10.16 24.59 14.94
C MET A 70 9.33 23.33 15.22
N SER A 71 9.13 22.47 14.22
CA SER A 71 8.57 21.14 14.45
C SER A 71 9.35 20.49 15.62
N PRO A 72 8.68 19.88 16.61
CA PRO A 72 9.38 19.26 17.72
C PRO A 72 10.44 18.30 17.19
N SER A 73 11.59 18.25 17.87
CA SER A 73 12.59 17.25 17.53
C SER A 73 11.97 15.87 17.68
N PHE A 74 12.47 14.92 16.90
CA PHE A 74 11.96 13.55 16.96
C PHE A 74 12.03 12.96 18.38
N GLU A 75 13.04 13.33 19.16
CA GLU A 75 13.17 12.98 20.59
C GLU A 75 11.99 13.49 21.43
N LEU A 76 11.62 14.77 21.28
CA LEU A 76 10.47 15.35 21.99
C LEU A 76 9.16 14.68 21.58
N VAL A 77 9.01 14.29 20.31
CA VAL A 77 7.85 13.53 19.85
C VAL A 77 7.78 12.17 20.55
N LEU A 78 8.91 11.45 20.66
CA LEU A 78 8.94 10.16 21.36
C LEU A 78 8.64 10.29 22.85
N GLU A 79 9.12 11.36 23.50
CA GLU A 79 8.80 11.66 24.90
C GLU A 79 7.30 11.96 25.09
N LEU A 80 6.71 12.74 24.20
CA LEU A 80 5.27 13.04 24.22
C LEU A 80 4.44 11.77 24.05
N LEU A 81 4.73 10.96 23.03
CA LEU A 81 4.06 9.68 22.80
C LEU A 81 4.16 8.76 24.03
N TRP A 82 5.34 8.68 24.64
CA TRP A 82 5.52 7.90 25.85
C TRP A 82 4.69 8.44 27.03
N SER A 83 4.63 9.77 27.21
CA SER A 83 3.88 10.41 28.28
C SER A 83 2.36 10.28 28.12
N GLU A 84 1.88 10.29 26.88
CA GLU A 84 0.46 10.20 26.55
C GLU A 84 -0.02 8.75 26.44
N GLY A 85 0.91 7.78 26.41
CA GLY A 85 0.63 6.36 26.22
C GLY A 85 0.25 6.01 24.79
N GLU A 86 0.76 6.78 23.83
CA GLU A 86 0.51 6.64 22.40
C GLU A 86 1.67 5.92 21.68
N TYR A 87 1.40 5.50 20.44
CA TYR A 87 2.30 4.64 19.68
C TYR A 87 2.64 5.23 18.31
N LEU A 88 3.90 5.09 17.89
CA LEU A 88 4.45 5.68 16.67
C LEU A 88 4.23 4.83 15.41
N ALA A 89 4.17 3.51 15.54
CA ALA A 89 4.20 2.60 14.40
C ALA A 89 3.07 1.56 14.47
N PHE A 90 2.53 1.21 13.30
CA PHE A 90 1.58 0.13 13.09
C PHE A 90 2.16 -0.81 12.03
N ALA A 91 2.98 -1.77 12.47
CA ALA A 91 3.63 -2.73 11.58
C ALA A 91 3.50 -4.16 12.14
N PRO A 92 3.43 -5.19 11.28
CA PRO A 92 3.44 -6.58 11.74
C PRO A 92 4.82 -6.97 12.26
N ASP A 93 4.86 -8.00 13.10
CA ASP A 93 6.04 -8.52 13.77
C ASP A 93 6.88 -9.35 12.80
N THR A 94 7.65 -8.63 11.99
CA THR A 94 8.60 -9.22 11.04
C THR A 94 10.04 -8.98 11.49
N GLU A 95 10.96 -9.79 10.97
CA GLU A 95 12.39 -9.63 11.23
C GLU A 95 12.89 -8.24 10.77
N GLU A 96 12.36 -7.74 9.65
CA GLU A 96 12.66 -6.42 9.10
C GLU A 96 12.18 -5.29 10.03
N THR A 97 10.98 -5.42 10.58
CA THR A 97 10.43 -4.42 11.52
C THR A 97 11.26 -4.37 12.80
N ASN A 98 11.60 -5.54 13.36
CA ASN A 98 12.43 -5.63 14.55
C ASN A 98 13.86 -5.12 14.33
N THR A 99 14.46 -5.44 13.19
CA THR A 99 15.80 -4.93 12.85
C THR A 99 15.79 -3.42 12.67
N MET A 100 14.77 -2.85 12.02
CA MET A 100 14.59 -1.41 11.90
C MET A 100 14.43 -0.74 13.27
N ILE A 101 13.55 -1.24 14.14
CA ILE A 101 13.36 -0.73 15.50
C ILE A 101 14.68 -0.76 16.27
N ASN A 102 15.38 -1.89 16.25
CA ASN A 102 16.66 -2.05 16.95
C ASN A 102 17.73 -1.08 16.44
N LEU A 103 17.81 -0.85 15.13
CA LEU A 103 18.77 0.07 14.54
C LEU A 103 18.48 1.52 14.96
N LEU A 104 17.22 1.95 14.89
CA LEU A 104 16.82 3.29 15.30
C LEU A 104 16.99 3.50 16.82
N SER A 105 16.83 2.44 17.61
CA SER A 105 17.00 2.47 19.07
C SER A 105 18.41 2.82 19.53
N VAL A 106 19.42 2.66 18.65
CA VAL A 106 20.81 3.08 18.96
C VAL A 106 20.88 4.59 19.18
N LYS A 107 20.11 5.37 18.42
CA LYS A 107 20.07 6.83 18.53
C LYS A 107 18.87 7.31 19.36
N PHE A 108 17.75 6.60 19.31
CA PHE A 108 16.50 6.99 19.94
C PHE A 108 15.93 5.84 20.79
N PRO A 109 16.38 5.66 22.04
CA PRO A 109 16.02 4.48 22.86
C PRO A 109 14.51 4.32 23.10
N LEU A 110 13.78 5.44 23.18
CA LEU A 110 12.34 5.47 23.42
C LEU A 110 11.53 4.84 22.29
N ILE A 111 12.10 4.66 21.09
CA ILE A 111 11.42 4.00 19.97
C ILE A 111 10.90 2.63 20.35
N LYS A 112 11.65 1.83 21.12
CA LYS A 112 11.21 0.48 21.53
C LYS A 112 9.94 0.50 22.38
N LEU A 113 9.75 1.58 23.11
CA LEU A 113 8.68 1.75 24.07
C LEU A 113 7.41 2.29 23.42
N VAL A 114 7.56 3.16 22.42
CA VAL A 114 6.43 3.74 21.68
C VAL A 114 6.14 3.02 20.37
N SER A 115 6.95 2.04 19.95
CA SER A 115 6.64 1.20 18.79
C SER A 115 5.62 0.13 19.17
N ARG A 116 4.46 0.13 18.51
CA ARG A 116 3.49 -0.97 18.61
C ARG A 116 3.65 -1.90 17.42
N VAL A 117 3.90 -3.16 17.71
CA VAL A 117 4.07 -4.20 16.70
C VAL A 117 2.95 -5.22 16.89
N TYR A 118 2.30 -5.61 15.80
CA TYR A 118 1.22 -6.60 15.81
C TYR A 118 1.78 -7.97 15.47
N LYS A 119 1.25 -9.04 16.05
CA LYS A 119 1.80 -10.39 15.89
C LYS A 119 1.87 -10.84 14.43
N ASP A 120 0.86 -10.49 13.65
CA ASP A 120 0.73 -10.84 12.24
C ASP A 120 -0.05 -9.78 11.45
N GLU A 121 -0.09 -9.94 10.13
CA GLU A 121 -0.84 -9.07 9.22
C GLU A 121 -2.34 -9.07 9.52
N GLU A 122 -2.89 -10.18 10.02
CA GLU A 122 -4.32 -10.31 10.31
C GLU A 122 -4.71 -9.49 11.54
N GLU A 123 -3.89 -9.49 12.60
CA GLU A 123 -4.10 -8.66 13.78
C GLU A 123 -4.00 -7.16 13.45
N LEU A 124 -3.04 -6.78 12.59
CA LEU A 124 -2.94 -5.41 12.10
C LEU A 124 -4.19 -5.01 11.31
N GLU A 125 -4.67 -5.88 10.41
CA GLU A 125 -5.86 -5.63 9.61
C GLU A 125 -7.12 -5.55 10.48
N MET A 126 -7.25 -6.41 11.50
CA MET A 126 -8.33 -6.32 12.49
C MET A 126 -8.31 -5.00 13.25
N TYR A 127 -7.12 -4.53 13.66
CA TYR A 127 -6.99 -3.24 14.31
C TYR A 127 -7.42 -2.09 13.39
N ILE A 128 -6.91 -2.05 12.15
CA ILE A 128 -7.24 -1.00 11.17
C ILE A 128 -8.75 -0.96 10.86
N ARG A 129 -9.41 -2.12 10.82
CA ARG A 129 -10.86 -2.23 10.58
C ARG A 129 -11.72 -1.95 11.81
N SER A 130 -11.13 -1.84 12.99
CA SER A 130 -11.87 -1.61 14.22
C SER A 130 -12.26 -0.15 14.40
N ASP A 131 -13.33 0.10 15.14
CA ASP A 131 -13.79 1.46 15.48
C ASP A 131 -12.79 2.24 16.36
N THR A 132 -11.74 1.58 16.85
CA THR A 132 -10.66 2.20 17.65
C THR A 132 -9.49 2.70 16.80
N TYR A 133 -9.47 2.41 15.50
CA TYR A 133 -8.43 2.90 14.61
C TYR A 133 -8.58 4.42 14.38
N GLY A 134 -7.51 5.17 14.64
CA GLY A 134 -7.51 6.62 14.41
C GLY A 134 -8.26 7.43 15.47
N THR A 135 -8.78 6.80 16.53
CA THR A 135 -9.35 7.51 17.70
C THR A 135 -8.22 8.05 18.58
N CYS A 136 -7.43 8.98 18.05
CA CYS A 136 -6.45 9.72 18.82
C CYS A 136 -7.21 10.63 19.80
N GLY A 137 -7.21 10.28 21.09
CA GLY A 137 -7.81 11.08 22.17
C GLY A 137 -9.33 11.00 22.38
N GLU A 138 -10.15 10.49 21.46
CA GLU A 138 -11.63 10.54 21.63
C GLU A 138 -12.18 9.64 22.75
N LEU A 139 -11.50 8.55 23.10
CA LEU A 139 -11.91 7.68 24.22
C LEU A 139 -11.73 8.32 25.61
N ARG A 140 -11.02 9.45 25.73
CA ARG A 140 -10.89 10.17 27.00
C ARG A 140 -11.99 11.22 27.25
N PHE A 141 -12.79 11.58 26.24
CA PHE A 141 -13.77 12.67 26.35
C PHE A 141 -15.24 12.25 26.43
N PHE A 142 -15.55 10.95 26.39
CA PHE A 142 -16.88 10.45 26.76
C PHE A 142 -16.86 9.89 28.19
N PRO A 143 -17.09 10.71 29.23
CA PRO A 143 -17.53 10.15 30.49
C PRO A 143 -18.84 9.43 30.19
N SER A 144 -18.89 8.15 30.52
CA SER A 144 -20.11 7.34 30.55
C SER A 144 -21.25 8.18 31.11
N ARG A 145 -22.18 8.63 30.25
CA ARG A 145 -23.47 9.09 30.72
C ARG A 145 -24.21 7.85 31.18
N GLU A 146 -24.02 7.50 32.45
CA GLU A 146 -25.01 6.73 33.19
C GLU A 146 -26.37 7.42 33.04
N LYS A 147 -27.35 6.67 32.52
CA LYS A 147 -28.76 6.81 32.83
C LYS A 147 -29.36 5.43 32.97
#